data_AF-A0A959RNK7-F1
#
_entry.id   AF-A0A959RNK7-F1
#
_cell.length_a   1.000
_cell.length_b   1.000
_cell.length_c   1.000
_cell.angle_alpha   90.00
_cell.angle_beta   90.00
_cell.angle_gamma   90.00
#
_symmetry.space_group_name_H-M   'P 1'
#
loop_
_entity.id
_entity.type
_entity.pdbx_description
1 polymer ?
#
loop_
_entity_poly.entity_id
_entity_poly.type
_entity_poly.pdbx_seq_one_letter_code
_entity_poly.pdbx_strand_id
1 'polypeptide(L)'
;AQEIDFNDIRTTLQALYAIYDNCNSLHTNAYDEAITTPTEESVRRAMAIQLIINRELGTAKNENPNQGSFIIEELTDLVEEAVLAEFDRITDRGGVLGAMERMYQRNKIQEESLYYEHQKHSGELPLIGVNTFLNKKGSPTILPTEVIRSTPEEKELQIKNLQAFWKRNEKKSSEMLQKLQTVAIQNGNLFHALMETVKYCSLGQITHALYEVGGQYRRSM
;
A
#
# COMPACT_ATOMS: atom_id res chain seq x y z
N ALA A 1 3.89 13.91 -11.29
CA ALA A 1 5.24 13.61 -11.80
C ALA A 1 6.00 14.88 -12.19
N GLN A 2 5.35 16.04 -12.21
CA GLN A 2 5.96 17.36 -12.32
C GLN A 2 6.63 17.76 -11.00
N GLU A 3 7.73 18.51 -11.07
CA GLU A 3 8.42 19.13 -9.92
C GLU A 3 8.62 18.15 -8.74
N ILE A 4 9.23 17.00 -9.01
CA ILE A 4 9.36 15.89 -8.04
C ILE A 4 10.09 16.29 -6.75
N ASP A 5 10.99 17.28 -6.81
CA ASP A 5 11.68 17.78 -5.62
C ASP A 5 10.73 18.38 -4.57
N PHE A 6 9.54 18.83 -4.98
CA PHE A 6 8.52 19.33 -4.04
C PHE A 6 7.90 18.21 -3.20
N ASN A 7 8.07 16.95 -3.59
CA ASN A 7 7.51 15.82 -2.84
C ASN A 7 8.22 15.61 -1.50
N ASP A 8 9.52 15.88 -1.38
CA ASP A 8 10.21 15.82 -0.07
C ASP A 8 9.58 16.77 0.96
N ILE A 9 9.13 17.95 0.51
CA ILE A 9 8.46 18.93 1.36
C ILE A 9 7.12 18.36 1.85
N ARG A 10 6.33 17.77 0.95
CA ARG A 10 5.05 17.14 1.30
C ARG A 10 5.23 15.96 2.26
N THR A 11 6.17 15.07 1.94
CA THR A 11 6.52 13.91 2.78
C THR A 11 7.01 14.34 4.15
N THR A 12 7.77 15.43 4.25
CA THR A 12 8.24 15.97 5.53
C THR A 12 7.08 16.40 6.42
N LEU A 13 6.08 17.10 5.87
CA LEU A 13 4.89 17.51 6.63
C LEU A 13 4.03 16.32 7.07
N GLN A 14 3.86 15.33 6.18
CA GLN A 14 3.11 14.11 6.49
C GLN A 14 3.81 13.28 7.59
N ALA A 15 5.13 13.12 7.48
CA ALA A 15 5.95 12.45 8.49
C ALA A 15 5.88 13.16 9.84
N LEU A 16 5.88 14.50 9.84
CA LEU A 16 5.76 15.28 11.05
C LEU A 16 4.43 15.03 11.77
N TYR A 17 3.30 15.06 11.05
CA TYR A 17 2.00 14.78 11.64
C TYR A 17 1.90 13.35 12.18
N ALA A 18 2.43 12.36 11.47
CA ALA A 18 2.46 10.98 11.94
C ALA A 18 3.28 10.81 13.25
N ILE A 19 4.41 11.51 13.36
CA ILE A 19 5.25 11.47 14.57
C ILE A 19 4.57 12.21 15.74
N TYR A 20 3.97 13.38 15.47
CA TYR A 20 3.25 14.14 16.49
C TYR A 20 2.01 13.41 17.04
N ASP A 21 1.37 12.61 16.20
CA ASP A 21 0.27 11.73 16.60
C ASP A 21 0.74 10.35 17.12
N ASN A 22 2.02 10.26 17.46
CA ASN A 22 2.64 9.12 18.15
C ASN A 22 2.43 7.76 17.44
N CYS A 23 2.59 7.73 16.12
CA CYS A 23 2.47 6.50 15.35
C CYS A 23 3.48 5.41 15.78
N ASN A 24 3.10 4.13 15.69
CA ASN A 24 3.98 3.02 16.09
C ASN A 24 5.05 2.66 15.04
N SER A 25 4.79 2.99 13.76
CA SER A 25 5.69 2.72 12.65
C SER A 25 5.41 3.73 11.53
N LEU A 26 6.46 4.17 10.85
CA LEU A 26 6.38 5.17 9.80
C LEU A 26 7.17 4.76 8.56
N HIS A 27 6.50 4.79 7.42
CA HIS A 27 7.13 4.78 6.10
C HIS A 27 7.12 6.19 5.53
N THR A 28 8.25 6.60 4.95
CA THR A 28 8.39 7.88 4.23
C THR A 28 8.65 7.59 2.77
N ASN A 29 7.79 8.14 1.91
CA ASN A 29 7.91 7.98 0.47
C ASN A 29 9.10 8.76 -0.07
N ALA A 30 9.70 8.25 -1.15
CA ALA A 30 10.77 8.96 -1.85
C ALA A 30 10.22 10.02 -2.79
N TYR A 31 11.00 11.07 -3.07
CA TYR A 31 10.56 12.18 -3.92
C TYR A 31 10.19 11.75 -5.36
N ASP A 32 10.78 10.66 -5.85
CA ASP A 32 10.58 10.06 -7.18
C ASP A 32 9.47 8.99 -7.25
N GLU A 33 8.67 8.84 -6.18
CA GLU A 33 7.57 7.86 -6.05
C GLU A 33 6.62 7.86 -7.26
N ALA A 34 6.36 9.03 -7.84
CA ALA A 34 5.45 9.16 -8.97
C ALA A 34 6.00 8.56 -10.29
N ILE A 35 7.25 8.06 -10.31
CA ILE A 35 7.93 7.64 -11.55
C ILE A 35 8.54 6.25 -11.44
N THR A 36 9.25 5.93 -10.36
CA THR A 36 9.99 4.66 -10.23
C THR A 36 9.98 4.17 -8.78
N THR A 37 10.31 2.89 -8.59
CA THR A 37 10.74 2.41 -7.27
C THR A 37 12.02 3.13 -6.85
N PRO A 38 12.16 3.48 -5.56
CA PRO A 38 13.15 4.43 -5.10
C PRO A 38 14.58 3.92 -5.26
N THR A 39 15.46 4.78 -5.75
CA THR A 39 16.91 4.49 -5.80
C THR A 39 17.54 4.54 -4.41
N GLU A 40 18.76 4.03 -4.24
CA GLU A 40 19.47 4.15 -2.95
C GLU A 40 19.60 5.61 -2.48
N GLU A 41 19.80 6.55 -3.43
CA GLU A 41 19.86 7.98 -3.16
C GLU A 41 18.49 8.51 -2.70
N SER A 42 17.43 8.15 -3.41
CA SER A 42 16.06 8.56 -3.09
C SER A 42 15.60 8.00 -1.75
N VAL A 43 15.95 6.74 -1.43
CA VAL A 43 15.70 6.13 -0.11
C VAL A 43 16.46 6.87 0.99
N ARG A 44 17.71 7.28 0.76
CA ARG A 44 18.49 8.03 1.76
C ARG A 44 17.82 9.36 2.09
N ARG A 45 17.29 10.09 1.10
CA ARG A 45 16.50 11.33 1.31
C ARG A 45 15.25 11.06 2.14
N ALA A 46 14.48 10.04 1.76
CA ALA A 46 13.26 9.66 2.49
C ALA A 46 13.55 9.29 3.95
N MET A 47 14.58 8.48 4.22
CA MET A 47 15.00 8.14 5.58
C MET A 47 15.49 9.36 6.37
N ALA A 48 16.20 10.29 5.72
CA ALA A 48 16.70 11.49 6.37
C ALA A 48 15.57 12.36 6.94
N ILE A 49 14.39 12.38 6.30
CA ILE A 49 13.21 13.10 6.83
C ILE A 49 12.88 12.62 8.25
N GLN A 50 12.77 11.30 8.46
CA GLN A 50 12.46 10.75 9.79
C GLN A 50 13.59 11.02 10.78
N LEU A 51 14.86 10.92 10.34
CA LEU A 51 16.01 11.17 11.21
C LEU A 51 16.08 12.63 11.66
N ILE A 52 15.86 13.59 10.75
CA ILE A 52 15.86 15.02 11.07
C ILE A 52 14.74 15.35 12.05
N ILE A 53 13.51 14.86 11.82
CA ILE A 53 12.39 15.11 12.74
C ILE A 53 12.71 14.52 14.12
N ASN A 54 13.15 13.26 14.19
CA ASN A 54 13.36 12.59 15.47
C ASN A 54 14.62 13.03 16.23
N ARG A 55 15.64 13.56 15.54
CA ARG A 55 16.96 13.88 16.16
C ARG A 55 17.25 15.37 16.26
N GLU A 56 16.72 16.18 15.35
CA GLU A 56 17.07 17.60 15.25
C GLU A 56 15.90 18.52 15.62
N LEU A 57 14.66 18.15 15.27
CA LEU A 57 13.49 19.00 15.51
C LEU A 57 13.18 19.08 17.01
N GLY A 58 13.30 20.28 17.58
CA GLY A 58 13.17 20.49 19.03
C GLY A 58 11.78 20.15 19.60
N THR A 59 10.71 20.42 18.84
CA THR A 59 9.33 20.13 19.25
C THR A 59 9.04 18.63 19.35
N ALA A 60 9.74 17.80 18.56
CA ALA A 60 9.64 16.34 18.63
C ALA A 60 10.28 15.75 19.91
N LYS A 61 10.95 16.57 20.75
CA LYS A 61 11.36 16.15 22.10
C LYS A 61 10.18 16.04 23.07
N ASN A 62 9.04 16.66 22.74
CA ASN A 62 7.79 16.43 23.45
C ASN A 62 7.02 15.30 22.75
N GLU A 63 6.56 14.31 23.52
CA GLU A 63 5.89 13.11 22.99
C GLU A 63 4.37 13.28 22.84
N ASN A 64 3.79 14.36 23.37
CA ASN A 64 2.36 14.67 23.24
C ASN A 64 2.08 16.11 22.78
N PRO A 65 2.77 16.63 21.74
CA PRO A 65 2.68 18.05 21.35
C PRO A 65 1.30 18.47 20.84
N ASN A 66 0.45 17.51 20.43
CA ASN A 66 -0.90 17.75 19.96
C ASN A 66 -1.92 17.99 21.09
N GLN A 67 -1.66 17.49 22.32
CA GLN A 67 -2.62 17.56 23.42
C GLN A 67 -2.82 19.01 23.90
N GLY A 68 -4.08 19.41 24.12
CA GLY A 68 -4.46 20.77 24.55
C GLY A 68 -4.63 21.79 23.42
N SER A 69 -4.41 21.38 22.16
CA SER A 69 -4.65 22.24 21.00
C SER A 69 -6.14 22.26 20.68
N PHE A 70 -6.78 23.43 20.77
CA PHE A 70 -8.22 23.57 20.49
C PHE A 70 -8.63 23.06 19.11
N ILE A 71 -7.81 23.31 18.09
CA ILE A 71 -8.10 22.83 16.73
C ILE A 71 -7.93 21.32 16.62
N ILE A 72 -6.97 20.72 17.32
CA ILE A 72 -6.81 19.26 17.28
C ILE A 72 -7.96 18.60 18.01
N GLU A 73 -8.34 19.08 19.19
CA GLU A 73 -9.47 18.54 19.96
C GLU A 73 -10.77 18.61 19.15
N GLU A 74 -11.08 19.77 18.55
CA GLU A 74 -12.28 19.91 17.72
C GLU A 74 -12.24 19.02 16.47
N LEU A 75 -11.08 18.92 15.80
CA LEU A 75 -10.93 18.01 14.65
C LEU A 75 -11.04 16.53 15.06
N THR A 76 -10.55 16.17 16.25
CA THR A 76 -10.68 14.81 16.79
C THR A 76 -12.14 14.44 16.98
N ASP A 77 -12.94 15.30 17.62
CA ASP A 77 -14.37 15.07 17.84
C ASP A 77 -15.14 14.98 16.50
N LEU A 78 -14.86 15.87 15.55
CA LEU A 78 -15.51 15.88 14.23
C LEU A 78 -15.20 14.62 13.42
N VAL A 79 -13.95 14.16 13.43
CA VAL A 79 -13.55 12.94 12.71
C VAL A 79 -14.12 11.70 13.39
N GLU A 80 -14.14 11.62 14.72
CA GLU A 80 -14.76 10.52 15.46
C GLU A 80 -16.23 10.36 15.08
N GLU A 81 -17.02 11.43 15.19
CA GLU A 81 -18.45 11.41 14.84
C GLU A 81 -18.67 11.02 13.37
N ALA A 82 -17.87 11.56 12.45
CA ALA A 82 -17.99 11.23 11.02
C ALA A 82 -17.72 9.74 10.73
N VAL A 83 -16.76 9.12 11.45
CA VAL A 83 -16.44 7.70 11.35
C VAL A 83 -17.54 6.84 11.95
N LEU A 84 -18.09 7.21 13.12
CA LEU A 84 -19.21 6.50 13.74
C LEU A 84 -20.44 6.51 12.82
N ALA A 85 -20.76 7.65 12.21
CA ALA A 85 -21.84 7.73 11.22
C ALA A 85 -21.58 6.86 9.98
N GLU A 86 -20.31 6.66 9.57
CA GLU A 86 -19.97 5.71 8.49
C GLU A 86 -20.16 4.25 8.93
N PHE A 87 -19.88 3.92 10.19
CA PHE A 87 -20.15 2.59 10.74
C PHE A 87 -21.63 2.26 10.70
N ASP A 88 -22.51 3.20 11.04
CA ASP A 88 -23.96 3.02 10.94
C ASP A 88 -24.38 2.78 9.47
N ARG A 89 -23.87 3.58 8.53
CA ARG A 89 -24.13 3.39 7.09
C ARG A 89 -23.71 2.00 6.60
N ILE A 90 -22.57 1.48 7.06
CA ILE A 90 -22.11 0.12 6.71
C ILE A 90 -22.99 -0.94 7.40
N THR A 91 -23.39 -0.71 8.65
CA THR A 91 -24.23 -1.62 9.43
C THR A 91 -25.60 -1.81 8.79
N ASP A 92 -26.25 -0.72 8.36
CA ASP A 92 -27.53 -0.73 7.63
C ASP A 92 -27.50 -1.51 6.30
N ARG A 93 -26.30 -1.77 5.77
CA ARG A 93 -26.06 -2.53 4.54
C ARG A 93 -25.77 -4.01 4.81
N GLY A 94 -25.95 -4.50 6.03
CA GLY A 94 -25.63 -5.86 6.43
C GLY A 94 -24.17 -6.02 6.85
N GLY A 95 -23.59 -4.98 7.46
CA GLY A 95 -22.19 -4.93 7.83
C GLY A 95 -21.24 -4.89 6.61
N VAL A 96 -19.96 -5.11 6.86
CA VAL A 96 -18.91 -4.98 5.83
C VAL A 96 -19.16 -5.90 4.63
N LEU A 97 -19.53 -7.17 4.87
CA LEU A 97 -19.76 -8.14 3.80
C LEU A 97 -20.98 -7.77 2.94
N GLY A 98 -22.09 -7.38 3.56
CA GLY A 98 -23.27 -6.93 2.82
C GLY A 98 -23.03 -5.62 2.05
N ALA A 99 -22.24 -4.70 2.63
CA ALA A 99 -21.80 -3.50 1.92
C ALA A 99 -20.90 -3.81 0.71
N MET A 100 -20.00 -4.81 0.84
CA MET A 100 -19.16 -5.28 -0.27
C MET A 100 -19.97 -5.94 -1.38
N GLU A 101 -20.99 -6.74 -1.06
CA GLU A 101 -21.90 -7.32 -2.06
C GLU A 101 -22.63 -6.24 -2.88
N ARG A 102 -22.95 -5.11 -2.24
CA ARG A 102 -23.56 -3.93 -2.88
C ARG A 102 -22.54 -2.94 -3.45
N MET A 103 -21.25 -3.27 -3.41
CA MET A 103 -20.16 -2.44 -3.94
C MET A 103 -20.04 -1.06 -3.28
N TYR A 104 -20.58 -0.89 -2.07
CA TYR A 104 -20.70 0.41 -1.42
C TYR A 104 -19.36 1.11 -1.25
N GLN A 105 -18.38 0.43 -0.62
CA GLN A 105 -17.06 0.99 -0.39
C GLN A 105 -16.34 1.30 -1.71
N ARG A 106 -16.45 0.40 -2.70
CA ARG A 106 -15.82 0.59 -4.00
C ARG A 106 -16.36 1.81 -4.74
N ASN A 107 -17.69 1.95 -4.79
CA ASN A 107 -18.33 3.08 -5.45
C ASN A 107 -17.98 4.39 -4.73
N LYS A 108 -18.04 4.41 -3.40
CA LYS A 108 -17.70 5.60 -2.61
C LYS A 108 -16.25 6.05 -2.85
N ILE A 109 -15.29 5.12 -2.84
CA ILE A 109 -13.88 5.42 -3.15
C ILE A 109 -13.72 5.96 -4.58
N GLN A 110 -14.46 5.40 -5.55
CA GLN A 110 -14.41 5.88 -6.94
C GLN A 110 -15.02 7.28 -7.10
N GLU A 111 -16.14 7.54 -6.43
CA GLU A 111 -16.81 8.85 -6.41
C GLU A 111 -15.90 9.92 -5.80
N GLU A 112 -15.31 9.64 -4.64
CA GLU A 112 -14.37 10.55 -3.98
C GLU A 112 -13.09 10.78 -4.82
N SER A 113 -12.60 9.75 -5.49
CA SER A 113 -11.47 9.85 -6.43
C SER A 113 -11.79 10.76 -7.62
N LEU A 114 -12.97 10.58 -8.24
CA LEU A 114 -13.41 11.44 -9.34
C LEU A 114 -13.61 12.88 -8.89
N TYR A 115 -14.16 13.09 -7.69
CA TYR A 115 -14.34 14.41 -7.11
C TYR A 115 -13.00 15.12 -6.86
N TYR A 116 -12.01 14.42 -6.29
CA TYR A 116 -10.66 14.93 -6.13
C TYR A 116 -9.99 15.27 -7.46
N GLU A 117 -10.04 14.36 -8.44
CA GLU A 117 -9.44 14.60 -9.76
C GLU A 117 -10.13 15.77 -10.49
N HIS A 118 -11.44 15.92 -10.33
CA HIS A 118 -12.16 17.09 -10.86
C HIS A 118 -11.61 18.39 -10.28
N GLN A 119 -11.52 18.51 -8.95
CA GLN A 119 -11.00 19.71 -8.28
C GLN A 119 -9.53 20.00 -8.64
N LYS A 120 -8.72 18.95 -8.77
CA LYS A 120 -7.33 19.05 -9.20
C LYS A 120 -7.22 19.58 -10.62
N HIS A 121 -8.05 19.11 -11.55
CA HIS A 121 -8.03 19.56 -12.94
C HIS A 121 -8.67 20.94 -13.14
N SER A 122 -9.74 21.24 -12.41
CA SER A 122 -10.39 22.56 -12.45
C SER A 122 -9.53 23.66 -11.81
N GLY A 123 -8.65 23.28 -10.87
CA GLY A 123 -7.82 24.20 -10.11
C GLY A 123 -8.45 24.68 -8.80
N GLU A 124 -9.66 24.20 -8.48
CA GLU A 124 -10.32 24.47 -7.18
C GLU A 124 -9.49 23.96 -6.01
N LEU A 125 -8.83 22.81 -6.19
CA LEU A 125 -7.83 22.32 -5.24
C LEU A 125 -6.42 22.73 -5.71
N PRO A 126 -5.75 23.69 -5.04
CA PRO A 126 -4.44 24.15 -5.47
C PRO A 126 -3.36 23.10 -5.21
N LEU A 127 -2.65 22.71 -6.27
CA LEU A 127 -1.49 21.82 -6.23
C LEU A 127 -0.26 22.52 -6.82
N ILE A 128 0.66 22.91 -5.93
CA ILE A 128 1.91 23.61 -6.25
C ILE A 128 2.78 22.77 -7.20
N GLY A 129 3.14 23.36 -8.35
CA GLY A 129 3.91 22.69 -9.41
C GLY A 129 3.08 21.81 -10.35
N VAL A 130 1.75 21.76 -10.17
CA VAL A 130 0.85 20.92 -10.98
C VAL A 130 -0.21 21.76 -11.70
N ASN A 131 -1.05 22.50 -10.97
CA ASN A 131 -2.08 23.37 -11.55
C ASN A 131 -1.88 24.86 -11.20
N THR A 132 -1.01 25.16 -10.23
CA THR A 132 -0.60 26.51 -9.85
C THR A 132 0.89 26.54 -9.50
N PHE A 133 1.52 27.71 -9.49
CA PHE A 133 2.97 27.88 -9.31
C PHE A 133 3.80 27.00 -10.27
N LEU A 134 3.51 27.12 -11.57
CA LEU A 134 4.18 26.34 -12.60
C LEU A 134 5.53 26.95 -12.97
N ASN A 135 6.48 26.09 -13.38
CA ASN A 135 7.79 26.53 -13.81
C ASN A 135 7.69 27.29 -15.15
N LYS A 136 8.34 28.46 -15.24
CA LYS A 136 8.34 29.32 -16.44
C LYS A 136 8.90 28.63 -17.68
N LYS A 137 9.74 27.60 -17.51
CA LYS A 137 10.31 26.79 -18.59
C LYS A 137 9.42 25.58 -18.97
N GLY A 138 8.24 25.48 -18.36
CA GLY A 138 7.44 24.27 -18.33
C GLY A 138 7.93 23.31 -17.23
N SER A 139 7.04 22.43 -16.77
CA SER A 139 7.33 21.41 -15.76
C SER A 139 7.26 20.02 -16.41
N PRO A 140 8.23 19.65 -17.28
CA PRO A 140 8.24 18.34 -17.91
C PRO A 140 8.41 17.26 -16.84
N THR A 141 7.84 16.08 -17.10
CA THR A 141 8.12 14.91 -16.25
C THR A 141 9.58 14.54 -16.44
N ILE A 142 10.37 14.67 -15.38
CA ILE A 142 11.77 14.24 -15.37
C ILE A 142 11.74 12.72 -15.32
N LEU A 143 12.24 12.04 -16.36
CA LEU A 143 12.44 10.61 -16.30
C LEU A 143 13.76 10.35 -15.55
N PRO A 144 13.76 9.55 -14.47
CA PRO A 144 14.96 9.15 -13.76
C PRO A 144 15.96 8.55 -14.74
N THR A 145 17.24 8.92 -14.60
CA THR A 145 18.32 8.31 -15.37
C THR A 145 18.47 6.83 -15.08
N GLU A 146 18.07 6.40 -13.89
CA GLU A 146 18.09 5.02 -13.43
C GLU A 146 16.68 4.59 -13.04
N VAL A 147 16.15 3.56 -13.71
CA VAL A 147 14.89 2.91 -13.34
C VAL A 147 15.26 1.52 -12.85
N ILE A 148 14.99 1.24 -11.58
CA ILE A 148 15.27 -0.07 -11.01
C ILE A 148 14.27 -1.06 -11.60
N ARG A 149 14.79 -1.97 -12.43
CA ARG A 149 14.05 -3.08 -13.03
C ARG A 149 14.89 -4.34 -12.97
N SER A 150 14.22 -5.48 -12.87
CA SER A 150 14.88 -6.79 -12.92
C SER A 150 15.60 -7.02 -14.25
N THR A 151 16.83 -7.53 -14.20
CA THR A 151 17.61 -7.87 -15.40
C THR A 151 17.11 -9.16 -16.06
N PRO A 152 17.41 -9.40 -17.36
CA PRO A 152 17.14 -10.68 -17.99
C PRO A 152 17.79 -11.86 -17.24
N GLU A 153 19.01 -11.68 -16.74
CA GLU A 153 19.76 -12.71 -16.02
C GLU A 153 19.07 -13.09 -14.70
N GLU A 154 18.53 -12.12 -13.97
CA GLU A 154 17.75 -12.37 -12.75
C GLU A 154 16.47 -13.16 -13.04
N LYS A 155 15.78 -12.84 -14.15
CA LYS A 155 14.58 -13.58 -14.57
C LYS A 155 14.90 -15.04 -14.90
N GLU A 156 15.94 -15.25 -15.71
CA GLU A 156 16.40 -16.60 -16.07
C GLU A 156 16.87 -17.39 -14.84
N LEU A 157 17.54 -16.73 -13.90
CA LEU A 157 17.93 -17.32 -12.63
C LEU A 157 16.71 -17.80 -11.83
N GLN A 158 15.65 -16.99 -11.74
CA GLN A 158 14.42 -17.40 -11.04
C GLN A 158 13.73 -18.59 -11.72
N ILE A 159 13.68 -18.61 -13.06
CA ILE A 159 13.13 -19.75 -13.81
C ILE A 159 13.93 -21.02 -13.52
N LYS A 160 15.28 -20.94 -13.59
CA LYS A 160 16.16 -22.08 -13.31
C LYS A 160 16.01 -22.58 -11.88
N ASN A 161 15.94 -21.67 -10.91
CA ASN A 161 15.74 -22.02 -9.50
C ASN A 161 14.39 -22.72 -9.28
N LEU A 162 13.33 -22.23 -9.92
CA LEU A 162 12.00 -22.85 -9.86
C LEU A 162 12.02 -24.28 -10.44
N GLN A 163 12.61 -24.47 -11.62
CA GLN A 163 12.72 -25.78 -12.26
C GLN A 163 13.54 -26.76 -11.41
N ALA A 164 14.64 -26.30 -10.81
CA ALA A 164 15.46 -27.10 -9.91
C ALA A 164 14.68 -27.49 -8.64
N PHE A 165 13.91 -26.56 -8.07
CA PHE A 165 13.04 -26.81 -6.92
C PHE A 165 11.97 -27.86 -7.25
N TRP A 166 11.31 -27.76 -8.41
CA TRP A 166 10.34 -28.77 -8.86
C TRP A 166 10.99 -30.15 -9.01
N LYS A 167 12.12 -30.24 -9.70
CA LYS A 167 12.84 -31.50 -9.90
C LYS A 167 13.27 -32.15 -8.59
N ARG A 168 13.75 -31.35 -7.62
CA ARG A 168 14.14 -31.86 -6.29
C ARG A 168 12.97 -32.48 -5.52
N ASN A 169 11.77 -31.93 -5.70
CA ASN A 169 10.60 -32.25 -4.90
C ASN A 169 9.53 -33.07 -5.65
N GLU A 170 9.81 -33.50 -6.87
CA GLU A 170 8.87 -34.20 -7.78
C GLU A 170 8.15 -35.40 -7.12
N LYS A 171 8.87 -36.15 -6.27
CA LYS A 171 8.32 -37.33 -5.58
C LYS A 171 7.30 -36.99 -4.49
N LYS A 172 7.35 -35.79 -3.91
CA LYS A 172 6.51 -35.38 -2.76
C LYS A 172 5.48 -34.32 -3.12
N SER A 173 5.72 -33.53 -4.17
CA SER A 173 4.88 -32.37 -4.50
C SER A 173 3.42 -32.76 -4.73
N SER A 174 3.15 -33.81 -5.52
CA SER A 174 1.78 -34.26 -5.80
C SER A 174 1.04 -34.70 -4.54
N GLU A 175 1.70 -35.48 -3.66
CA GLU A 175 1.12 -35.92 -2.39
C GLU A 175 0.78 -34.73 -1.48
N MET A 176 1.68 -33.75 -1.38
CA MET A 176 1.46 -32.58 -0.53
C MET A 176 0.34 -31.67 -1.04
N LEU A 177 0.19 -31.53 -2.35
CA LEU A 177 -0.91 -30.78 -2.96
C LEU A 177 -2.26 -31.46 -2.72
N GLN A 178 -2.33 -32.78 -2.90
CA GLN A 178 -3.55 -33.55 -2.62
C GLN A 178 -3.96 -33.48 -1.15
N LYS A 179 -2.98 -33.55 -0.23
CA LYS A 179 -3.23 -33.35 1.20
C LYS A 179 -3.80 -31.97 1.48
N LEU A 180 -3.21 -30.92 0.90
CA LEU A 180 -3.70 -29.54 1.06
C LEU A 180 -5.15 -29.40 0.54
N GLN A 181 -5.45 -29.95 -0.64
CA GLN A 181 -6.79 -29.96 -1.21
C GLN A 181 -7.79 -30.71 -0.32
N THR A 182 -7.40 -31.86 0.21
CA THR A 182 -8.24 -32.65 1.13
C THR A 182 -8.56 -31.85 2.39
N VAL A 183 -7.56 -31.19 2.98
CA VAL A 183 -7.75 -30.31 4.14
C VAL A 183 -8.72 -29.17 3.81
N ALA A 184 -8.63 -28.57 2.62
CA ALA A 184 -9.55 -27.53 2.18
C ALA A 184 -10.99 -28.03 2.10
N ILE A 185 -11.21 -29.18 1.45
CA ILE A 185 -12.55 -29.79 1.28
C ILE A 185 -13.14 -30.21 2.62
N GLN A 186 -12.31 -30.70 3.54
CA GLN A 186 -12.72 -31.12 4.88
C GLN A 186 -12.88 -29.94 5.87
N ASN A 187 -12.71 -28.70 5.39
CA ASN A 187 -12.78 -27.49 6.21
C ASN A 187 -11.80 -27.52 7.41
N GLY A 188 -10.61 -28.10 7.19
CA GLY A 188 -9.53 -28.17 8.18
C GLY A 188 -8.65 -26.92 8.18
N ASN A 189 -7.67 -26.88 9.09
CA ASN A 189 -6.74 -25.75 9.20
C ASN A 189 -5.75 -25.73 8.03
N LEU A 190 -6.04 -24.90 7.02
CA LEU A 190 -5.21 -24.75 5.82
C LEU A 190 -3.81 -24.23 6.12
N PHE A 191 -3.68 -23.28 7.04
CA PHE A 191 -2.38 -22.69 7.36
C PHE A 191 -1.43 -23.73 7.96
N HIS A 192 -1.94 -24.62 8.82
CA HIS A 192 -1.16 -25.73 9.34
C HIS A 192 -0.65 -26.67 8.23
N ALA A 193 -1.51 -27.02 7.28
CA ALA A 193 -1.11 -27.84 6.13
C ALA A 193 -0.07 -27.11 5.25
N LEU A 194 -0.25 -25.81 5.04
CA LEU A 194 0.68 -24.98 4.25
C LEU A 194 2.10 -24.98 4.82
N MET A 195 2.26 -25.00 6.15
CA MET A 195 3.59 -25.08 6.80
C MET A 195 4.43 -26.27 6.32
N GLU A 196 3.78 -27.38 5.93
CA GLU A 196 4.46 -28.53 5.34
C GLU A 196 4.51 -28.46 3.81
N THR A 197 3.41 -28.05 3.16
CA THR A 197 3.30 -28.01 1.70
C THR A 197 4.34 -27.09 1.06
N VAL A 198 4.65 -25.92 1.64
CA VAL A 198 5.60 -24.94 1.08
C VAL A 198 7.05 -25.45 0.98
N LYS A 199 7.40 -26.52 1.72
CA LYS A 199 8.74 -27.14 1.64
C LYS A 199 8.94 -27.88 0.30
N TYR A 200 7.85 -28.32 -0.32
CA TYR A 200 7.86 -29.20 -1.49
C TYR A 200 7.17 -28.61 -2.72
N CYS A 201 6.30 -27.61 -2.53
CA CYS A 201 5.48 -27.03 -3.58
C CYS A 201 5.75 -25.53 -3.71
N SER A 202 5.85 -25.06 -4.95
CA SER A 202 6.00 -23.64 -5.25
C SER A 202 4.69 -22.87 -5.06
N LEU A 203 4.78 -21.54 -4.92
CA LEU A 203 3.62 -20.65 -4.81
C LEU A 203 2.58 -20.92 -5.91
N GLY A 204 3.02 -20.99 -7.18
CA GLY A 204 2.13 -21.26 -8.30
C GLY A 204 1.40 -22.60 -8.19
N GLN A 205 2.10 -23.68 -7.81
CA GLN A 205 1.49 -25.00 -7.63
C GLN A 205 0.43 -25.00 -6.52
N ILE A 206 0.73 -24.36 -5.40
CA ILE A 206 -0.19 -24.24 -4.26
C ILE A 206 -1.44 -23.45 -4.65
N THR A 207 -1.26 -22.28 -5.28
CA THR A 207 -2.37 -21.43 -5.70
C THR A 207 -3.30 -22.14 -6.67
N HIS A 208 -2.77 -22.83 -7.69
CA HIS A 208 -3.60 -23.57 -8.65
C HIS A 208 -4.34 -24.75 -8.00
N ALA A 209 -3.67 -25.50 -7.11
CA ALA A 209 -4.32 -26.59 -6.38
C ALA A 209 -5.48 -26.08 -5.50
N LEU A 210 -5.34 -24.91 -4.87
CA LEU A 210 -6.40 -24.28 -4.11
C LEU A 210 -7.52 -23.71 -4.99
N TYR A 211 -7.24 -23.26 -6.22
CA TYR A 211 -8.29 -22.84 -7.16
C TYR A 211 -9.22 -23.98 -7.57
N GLU A 212 -8.71 -25.21 -7.68
CA GLU A 212 -9.52 -26.37 -8.04
C GLU A 212 -10.58 -26.72 -6.98
N VAL A 213 -10.32 -26.39 -5.70
CA VAL A 213 -11.20 -26.75 -4.58
C VAL A 213 -11.88 -25.56 -3.89
N GLY A 214 -11.30 -24.37 -3.97
CA GLY A 214 -11.78 -23.14 -3.32
C GLY A 214 -12.30 -22.07 -4.30
N GLY A 215 -12.16 -22.31 -5.61
CA GLY A 215 -12.55 -21.36 -6.64
C GLY A 215 -11.57 -20.20 -6.82
N GLN A 216 -11.92 -19.29 -7.74
CA GLN A 216 -11.14 -18.09 -8.04
C GLN A 216 -11.95 -16.84 -7.69
N TYR A 217 -11.27 -15.77 -7.30
CA TYR A 217 -11.92 -14.49 -7.10
C TYR A 217 -12.60 -14.02 -8.39
N ARG A 218 -13.92 -13.81 -8.33
CA ARG A 218 -14.69 -13.19 -9.41
C ARG A 218 -14.73 -11.69 -9.18
N ARG A 219 -14.22 -10.92 -10.13
CA ARG A 219 -14.38 -9.47 -10.13
C ARG A 219 -15.87 -9.14 -10.16
N SER A 220 -16.36 -8.52 -9.11
CA SER A 220 -17.65 -7.85 -9.13
C SER A 220 -17.52 -6.65 -10.09
N MET A 221 -18.45 -6.53 -11.05
CA MET A 221 -18.57 -5.35 -11.92
C MET A 221 -19.33 -4.27 -11.16
#